data_AF-A0AA39ZRC4-F1
#
_entry.id   AF-A0AA39ZRC4-F1
#
_cell.length_a   1.000
_cell.length_b   1.000
_cell.length_c   1.000
_cell.angle_alpha   90.00
_cell.angle_beta   90.00
_cell.angle_gamma   90.00
#
_symmetry.space_group_name_H-M   'P 1'
#
loop_
_entity.id
_entity.type
_entity.pdbx_description
1 polymer ?
#
loop_
_entity_poly.entity_id
_entity_poly.type
_entity_poly.pdbx_seq_one_letter_code
_entity_poly.pdbx_strand_id
1 'polypeptide(L)'
;MRPLAAFALAASLLVTSNAEDTATCGAATYFPSEYSCYNDTALCPTAYSLPTVPCSGSGGCYAPQSLSCNGGILRTLPKASSPFTLTAFGTREPYRNVSVKACGNYLAIGANARECTSCTGVGPGVQCSSYKGRTVLLPDGSMAADVPGGQYWYVDPRDGVLQFTKAANSTSTAQALEIPGREFAGQRVTVYENGFFEYDSSSHYWLACLRTLPGGTIGTGRSWRIYSPSPSNLEFKECEKIKLVATAVDRKQGAYRYE
;
A
#
# COMPACT_ATOMS: atom_id res chain seq x y z
N MET A 1 7.28 -67.97 14.79
CA MET A 1 8.18 -66.80 14.99
C MET A 1 8.15 -66.01 13.67
N ARG A 2 7.66 -64.78 13.52
CA ARG A 2 7.50 -63.59 14.39
C ARG A 2 6.29 -62.76 13.87
N PRO A 3 5.56 -62.01 14.70
CA PRO A 3 4.57 -61.05 14.23
C PRO A 3 5.25 -59.70 13.90
N LEU A 4 4.92 -59.12 12.75
CA LEU A 4 5.27 -57.75 12.37
C LEU A 4 4.16 -56.82 12.84
N ALA A 5 4.44 -56.02 13.88
CA ALA A 5 3.57 -54.97 14.35
C ALA A 5 3.88 -53.67 13.58
N ALA A 6 2.91 -53.18 12.81
CA ALA A 6 2.96 -51.87 12.16
C ALA A 6 2.42 -50.82 13.15
N PHE A 7 3.30 -49.95 13.64
CA PHE A 7 2.92 -48.77 14.42
C PHE A 7 2.64 -47.60 13.47
N ALA A 8 1.37 -47.26 13.29
CA ALA A 8 0.95 -46.03 12.61
C ALA A 8 0.98 -44.86 13.60
N LEU A 9 1.93 -43.95 13.44
CA LEU A 9 1.94 -42.67 14.16
C LEU A 9 0.92 -41.71 13.51
N ALA A 10 -0.22 -41.52 14.16
CA ALA A 10 -1.14 -40.45 13.86
C ALA A 10 -0.65 -39.15 14.53
N ALA A 11 -0.09 -38.23 13.74
CA ALA A 11 0.30 -36.91 14.21
C ALA A 11 -0.94 -36.00 14.24
N SER A 12 -1.45 -35.70 15.44
CA SER A 12 -2.54 -34.75 15.67
C SER A 12 -2.04 -33.32 15.46
N LEU A 13 -2.46 -32.68 14.37
CA LEU A 13 -2.29 -31.25 14.14
C LEU A 13 -3.27 -30.48 15.04
N LEU A 14 -2.78 -29.94 16.16
CA LEU A 14 -3.50 -28.97 16.97
C LEU A 14 -3.57 -27.65 16.20
N VAL A 15 -4.73 -27.36 15.61
CA VAL A 15 -5.04 -26.03 15.08
C VAL A 15 -5.35 -25.13 16.27
N THR A 16 -4.40 -24.32 16.69
CA THR A 16 -4.62 -23.26 17.69
C THR A 16 -5.38 -22.11 17.02
N SER A 17 -6.71 -22.12 17.13
CA SER A 17 -7.49 -20.92 16.86
C SER A 17 -7.22 -19.91 17.97
N ASN A 18 -6.47 -18.84 17.68
CA ASN A 18 -6.34 -17.72 18.60
C ASN A 18 -7.71 -17.03 18.70
N ALA A 19 -8.46 -17.34 19.76
CA ALA A 19 -9.64 -16.57 20.11
C ALA A 19 -9.17 -15.16 20.51
N GLU A 20 -9.74 -14.13 19.91
CA GLU A 20 -9.49 -12.75 20.33
C GLU A 20 -10.26 -12.46 21.61
N ASP A 21 -9.58 -11.88 22.60
CA ASP A 21 -10.23 -11.43 23.84
C ASP A 21 -11.15 -10.25 23.55
N THR A 22 -12.35 -10.28 24.14
CA THR A 22 -13.31 -9.18 24.03
C THR A 22 -12.97 -8.04 24.98
N ALA A 23 -13.29 -6.81 24.58
CA ALA A 23 -13.15 -5.60 25.39
C ALA A 23 -14.53 -4.95 25.63
N THR A 24 -14.61 -4.02 26.58
CA THR A 24 -15.84 -3.29 26.93
C THR A 24 -15.73 -1.81 26.60
N CYS A 25 -16.82 -1.23 26.07
CA CYS A 25 -16.99 0.20 25.82
C CYS A 25 -18.33 0.63 26.41
N GLY A 26 -18.30 1.20 27.62
CA GLY A 26 -19.50 1.42 28.41
C GLY A 26 -20.18 0.08 28.73
N ALA A 27 -21.43 -0.09 28.33
CA ALA A 27 -22.18 -1.33 28.52
C ALA A 27 -22.02 -2.35 27.39
N ALA A 28 -21.32 -2.00 26.30
CA ALA A 28 -21.17 -2.86 25.13
C ALA A 28 -19.86 -3.65 25.17
N THR A 29 -19.93 -4.94 24.84
CA THR A 29 -18.76 -5.79 24.60
C THR A 29 -18.44 -5.84 23.11
N TYR A 30 -17.17 -5.77 22.73
CA TYR A 30 -16.74 -5.73 21.32
C TYR A 30 -15.40 -6.45 21.10
N PHE A 31 -15.09 -6.74 19.83
CA PHE A 31 -13.79 -7.25 19.39
C PHE A 31 -12.87 -6.10 18.95
N PRO A 32 -11.69 -5.91 19.56
CA PRO A 32 -10.75 -4.85 19.17
C PRO A 32 -10.32 -4.85 17.70
N SER A 33 -10.34 -5.99 17.03
CA SER A 33 -10.05 -6.11 15.60
C SER A 33 -11.13 -5.51 14.70
N GLU A 34 -12.37 -5.40 15.19
CA GLU A 34 -13.54 -4.94 14.44
C GLU A 34 -14.00 -3.54 14.85
N TYR A 35 -13.73 -3.10 16.09
CA TYR A 35 -14.16 -1.81 16.60
C TYR A 35 -13.10 -1.13 17.47
N SER A 36 -13.20 0.18 17.58
CA SER A 36 -12.43 1.01 18.51
C SER A 36 -13.40 1.76 19.43
N CYS A 37 -13.11 1.77 20.72
CA CYS A 37 -13.86 2.51 21.73
C CYS A 37 -13.27 3.89 21.95
N TYR A 38 -14.13 4.91 22.06
CA TYR A 38 -13.77 6.30 22.33
C TYR A 38 -14.57 6.83 23.51
N ASN A 39 -13.88 7.48 24.46
CA ASN A 39 -14.47 8.09 25.65
C ASN A 39 -15.44 7.16 26.42
N ASP A 40 -15.12 5.87 26.46
CA ASP A 40 -15.91 4.80 27.13
C ASP A 40 -17.39 4.71 26.70
N THR A 41 -17.77 5.33 25.58
CA THR A 41 -19.19 5.48 25.22
C THR A 41 -19.46 5.37 23.71
N ALA A 42 -18.47 5.65 22.85
CA ALA A 42 -18.65 5.60 21.40
C ALA A 42 -17.85 4.44 20.79
N LEU A 43 -18.55 3.53 20.10
CA LEU A 43 -17.95 2.46 19.32
C LEU A 43 -17.92 2.83 17.84
N CYS A 44 -16.74 2.77 17.25
CA CYS A 44 -16.54 3.02 15.82
C CYS A 44 -15.91 1.81 15.13
N PRO A 45 -16.43 1.38 13.97
CA PRO A 45 -15.90 0.22 13.28
C PRO A 45 -14.47 0.46 12.76
N THR A 46 -13.70 -0.60 12.72
CA THR A 46 -12.38 -0.67 12.09
C THR A 46 -12.55 -1.24 10.69
N ALA A 47 -12.17 -0.48 9.66
CA ALA A 47 -12.25 -0.93 8.27
C ALA A 47 -10.84 -1.13 7.72
N TYR A 48 -10.53 -2.32 7.19
CA TYR A 48 -9.19 -2.65 6.67
C TYR A 48 -8.06 -2.43 7.68
N SER A 49 -8.30 -2.71 8.98
CA SER A 49 -7.35 -2.41 10.06
C SER A 49 -7.06 -0.91 10.27
N LEU A 50 -7.90 -0.03 9.73
CA LEU A 50 -7.88 1.40 10.00
C LEU A 50 -9.09 1.75 10.87
N PRO A 51 -8.87 2.26 12.09
CA PRO A 51 -9.97 2.66 12.95
C PRO A 51 -10.67 3.89 12.38
N THR A 52 -12.01 3.88 12.41
CA THR A 52 -12.79 5.10 12.21
C THR A 52 -12.91 5.85 13.55
N VAL A 53 -13.17 7.15 13.48
CA VAL A 53 -13.25 8.04 14.65
C VAL A 53 -14.62 8.70 14.72
N PRO A 54 -15.17 8.96 15.92
CA PRO A 54 -16.46 9.62 16.06
C PRO A 54 -16.36 11.11 15.72
N CYS A 55 -17.44 11.69 15.17
CA CYS A 55 -17.59 13.14 15.02
C CYS A 55 -18.80 13.62 15.82
N SER A 56 -18.55 14.44 16.83
CA SER A 56 -19.51 14.80 17.90
C SER A 56 -20.81 15.46 17.43
N GLY A 57 -20.89 15.98 16.20
CA GLY A 57 -22.10 16.57 15.62
C GLY A 57 -22.73 15.80 14.46
N SER A 58 -22.05 14.81 13.87
CA SER A 58 -22.66 13.98 12.81
C SER A 58 -23.33 12.71 13.35
N GLY A 59 -23.13 12.39 14.63
CA GLY A 59 -23.68 11.19 15.27
C GLY A 59 -23.10 9.87 14.72
N GLY A 60 -21.98 9.94 13.98
CA GLY A 60 -21.41 8.78 13.32
C GLY A 60 -19.89 8.77 13.32
N CYS A 61 -19.34 7.68 12.81
CA CYS A 61 -17.90 7.47 12.67
C CYS A 61 -17.44 7.78 11.25
N TYR A 62 -16.26 8.36 11.11
CA TYR A 62 -15.67 8.69 9.82
C TYR A 62 -14.24 8.16 9.70
N ALA A 63 -13.79 7.94 8.47
CA ALA A 63 -12.41 7.56 8.19
C ALA A 63 -11.52 8.82 8.25
N PRO A 64 -10.59 8.93 9.23
CA PRO A 64 -9.76 10.13 9.37
C PRO A 64 -8.76 10.31 8.23
N GLN A 65 -8.62 9.31 7.35
CA GLN A 65 -7.78 9.36 6.15
C GLN A 65 -8.49 9.96 4.93
N SER A 66 -9.80 10.24 4.97
CA SER A 66 -10.51 10.94 3.88
C SER A 66 -11.25 12.18 4.35
N LEU A 67 -11.63 12.22 5.63
CA LEU A 67 -12.40 13.31 6.20
C LEU A 67 -11.73 13.85 7.46
N SER A 68 -12.07 15.09 7.82
CA SER A 68 -11.79 15.74 9.08
C SER A 68 -13.11 16.17 9.72
N CYS A 69 -13.19 16.15 11.05
CA CYS A 69 -14.33 16.66 11.80
C CYS A 69 -13.92 17.94 12.54
N ASN A 70 -14.60 19.05 12.26
CA ASN A 70 -14.43 20.30 12.99
C ASN A 70 -15.80 20.85 13.38
N GLY A 71 -16.04 21.01 14.68
CA GLY A 71 -17.32 21.48 15.20
C GLY A 71 -18.51 20.59 14.82
N GLY A 72 -18.28 19.28 14.69
CA GLY A 72 -19.32 18.33 14.29
C GLY A 72 -19.62 18.27 12.79
N ILE A 73 -18.90 19.04 11.97
CA ILE A 73 -19.06 19.07 10.51
C ILE A 73 -17.92 18.28 9.87
N LEU A 74 -18.28 17.31 9.03
CA LEU A 74 -17.33 16.55 8.23
C LEU A 74 -16.89 17.35 7.01
N ARG A 75 -15.57 17.37 6.75
CA ARG A 75 -14.96 17.99 5.58
C ARG A 75 -13.95 17.06 4.97
N THR A 76 -13.93 16.96 3.65
CA THR A 76 -12.90 16.22 2.92
C THR A 76 -11.51 16.77 3.24
N LEU A 77 -10.54 15.88 3.42
CA LEU A 77 -9.15 16.28 3.61
C LEU A 77 -8.63 17.07 2.39
N PRO A 78 -7.67 17.99 2.61
CA PRO A 78 -7.00 18.63 1.49
C PRO A 78 -6.24 17.60 0.66
N LYS A 79 -6.07 17.89 -0.63
CA LYS A 79 -5.20 17.10 -1.51
C LYS A 79 -3.75 17.28 -1.06
N ALA A 80 -2.95 16.22 -1.20
CA ALA A 80 -1.54 16.23 -0.84
C ALA A 80 -0.77 17.21 -1.75
N SER A 81 0.10 18.01 -1.13
CA SER A 81 1.05 18.87 -1.84
C SER A 81 2.50 18.47 -1.60
N SER A 82 2.74 17.66 -0.56
CA SER A 82 4.06 17.19 -0.17
C SER A 82 4.39 15.82 -0.80
N PRO A 83 5.69 15.48 -0.98
CA PRO A 83 6.10 14.11 -1.25
C PRO A 83 5.59 13.15 -0.17
N PHE A 84 5.29 11.92 -0.55
CA PHE A 84 4.69 10.95 0.35
C PHE A 84 5.20 9.54 0.12
N THR A 85 5.08 8.69 1.14
CA THR A 85 5.17 7.23 0.98
C THR A 85 3.79 6.61 1.10
N LEU A 86 3.62 5.42 0.51
CA LEU A 86 2.38 4.66 0.63
C LEU A 86 2.53 3.48 1.59
N THR A 87 1.49 3.26 2.38
CA THR A 87 1.32 2.10 3.25
C THR A 87 -0.01 1.42 2.92
N ALA A 88 0.04 0.10 2.74
CA ALA A 88 -1.14 -0.73 2.52
C ALA A 88 -1.73 -1.21 3.84
N PHE A 89 -3.06 -1.24 3.89
CA PHE A 89 -3.86 -1.71 5.00
C PHE A 89 -4.95 -2.64 4.48
N GLY A 90 -4.93 -3.91 4.89
CA GLY A 90 -5.93 -4.92 4.55
C GLY A 90 -6.57 -5.55 5.78
N THR A 91 -7.51 -6.48 5.57
CA THR A 91 -8.15 -7.20 6.69
C THR A 91 -7.27 -8.34 7.21
N ARG A 92 -6.45 -8.93 6.36
CA ARG A 92 -5.57 -10.05 6.71
C ARG A 92 -4.17 -9.57 7.06
N GLU A 93 -3.54 -10.25 8.03
CA GLU A 93 -2.22 -9.93 8.58
C GLU A 93 -1.14 -9.59 7.54
N PRO A 94 -1.00 -10.33 6.40
CA PRO A 94 0.05 -10.03 5.41
C PRO A 94 -0.08 -8.68 4.71
N TYR A 95 -1.19 -7.98 4.89
CA TYR A 95 -1.50 -6.69 4.28
C TYR A 95 -1.71 -5.58 5.33
N ARG A 96 -1.55 -5.87 6.62
CA ARG A 96 -1.73 -4.87 7.69
C ARG A 96 -0.46 -4.04 7.82
N ASN A 97 -0.57 -2.73 7.56
CA ASN A 97 0.52 -1.77 7.75
C ASN A 97 1.81 -2.14 6.99
N VAL A 98 1.67 -2.45 5.69
CA VAL A 98 2.79 -2.87 4.85
C VAL A 98 3.22 -1.74 3.93
N SER A 99 4.48 -1.31 4.02
CA SER A 99 5.03 -0.29 3.12
C SER A 99 4.96 -0.76 1.66
N VAL A 100 4.45 0.11 0.79
CA VAL A 100 4.51 -0.05 -0.66
C VAL A 100 5.92 0.26 -1.14
N LYS A 101 6.42 -0.56 -2.05
CA LYS A 101 7.77 -0.46 -2.62
C LYS A 101 7.70 -0.48 -4.14
N ALA A 102 8.62 0.24 -4.78
CA ALA A 102 8.86 0.17 -6.21
C ALA A 102 9.78 -1.00 -6.52
N CYS A 103 9.32 -1.97 -7.31
CA CYS A 103 10.07 -3.15 -7.73
C CYS A 103 9.69 -3.64 -9.13
N GLY A 104 10.67 -3.82 -10.01
CA GLY A 104 10.49 -4.44 -11.32
C GLY A 104 9.51 -3.67 -12.21
N ASN A 105 9.53 -2.34 -12.12
CA ASN A 105 8.56 -1.39 -12.70
C ASN A 105 7.16 -1.39 -12.07
N TYR A 106 6.88 -2.12 -10.98
CA TYR A 106 5.57 -2.11 -10.31
C TYR A 106 5.64 -1.47 -8.91
N LEU A 107 4.52 -0.92 -8.44
CA LEU A 107 4.33 -0.68 -7.01
C LEU A 107 3.71 -1.93 -6.37
N ALA A 108 4.39 -2.47 -5.38
CA ALA A 108 4.06 -3.75 -4.77
C ALA A 108 4.23 -3.72 -3.24
N ILE A 109 3.61 -4.70 -2.58
CA ILE A 109 3.78 -4.97 -1.15
C ILE A 109 4.27 -6.41 -0.95
N GLY A 110 4.74 -6.72 0.26
CA GLY A 110 5.21 -8.05 0.64
C GLY A 110 6.72 -8.16 0.82
N ALA A 111 7.18 -9.36 1.21
CA ALA A 111 8.56 -9.58 1.61
C ALA A 111 9.57 -9.33 0.46
N ASN A 112 9.23 -9.76 -0.76
CA ASN A 112 10.11 -9.64 -1.93
C ASN A 112 10.11 -8.24 -2.56
N ALA A 113 9.23 -7.35 -2.12
CA ALA A 113 9.24 -5.96 -2.58
C ALA A 113 10.31 -5.11 -1.83
N ARG A 114 10.93 -5.66 -0.77
CA ARG A 114 11.81 -4.91 0.15
C ARG A 114 13.14 -4.45 -0.47
N GLU A 115 13.67 -5.17 -1.45
CA GLU A 115 15.06 -4.96 -1.93
C GLU A 115 15.17 -4.08 -3.17
N CYS A 116 14.05 -3.68 -3.78
CA CYS A 116 14.08 -3.08 -5.12
C CYS A 116 14.18 -1.54 -5.10
N THR A 117 14.13 -0.95 -3.92
CA THR A 117 14.40 0.49 -3.72
C THR A 117 15.79 0.64 -3.15
N SER A 118 16.78 0.88 -4.01
CA SER A 118 18.19 0.88 -3.65
C SER A 118 18.90 2.15 -4.12
N CYS A 119 20.03 2.44 -3.48
CA CYS A 119 21.00 3.43 -3.93
C CYS A 119 22.27 2.68 -4.38
N THR A 120 22.11 1.67 -5.24
CA THR A 120 23.21 0.89 -5.79
C THR A 120 23.60 1.39 -7.18
N GLY A 121 24.88 1.25 -7.55
CA GLY A 121 25.36 1.64 -8.89
C GLY A 121 25.29 3.14 -9.19
N VAL A 122 25.33 3.98 -8.16
CA VAL A 122 25.25 5.45 -8.30
C VAL A 122 26.60 6.05 -8.69
N GLY A 123 26.58 7.15 -9.45
CA GLY A 123 27.79 7.87 -9.86
C GLY A 123 28.55 8.53 -8.70
N PRO A 124 29.80 8.96 -8.92
CA PRO A 124 30.57 9.68 -7.91
C PRO A 124 29.85 10.96 -7.46
N GLY A 125 29.82 11.21 -6.15
CA GLY A 125 29.18 12.41 -5.56
C GLY A 125 27.77 12.19 -5.00
N VAL A 126 27.14 11.03 -5.21
CA VAL A 126 25.83 10.71 -4.63
C VAL A 126 26.00 10.19 -3.20
N GLN A 127 25.40 10.88 -2.22
CA GLN A 127 25.42 10.47 -0.81
C GLN A 127 24.23 9.55 -0.49
N CYS A 128 24.39 8.24 -0.66
CA CYS A 128 23.30 7.28 -0.43
C CYS A 128 22.65 7.34 0.97
N SER A 129 23.39 7.81 1.98
CA SER A 129 22.85 8.01 3.33
C SER A 129 21.71 9.03 3.41
N SER A 130 21.60 9.98 2.46
CA SER A 130 20.48 10.94 2.45
C SER A 130 19.16 10.28 2.05
N TYR A 131 19.21 9.26 1.19
CA TYR A 131 18.08 8.67 0.47
C TYR A 131 17.21 7.70 1.29
N LYS A 132 17.63 7.25 2.49
CA LYS A 132 16.84 6.38 3.41
C LYS A 132 16.16 5.11 2.81
N GLY A 133 16.32 4.81 1.51
CA GLY A 133 15.75 3.65 0.82
C GLY A 133 14.21 3.57 0.80
N ARG A 134 13.49 4.71 0.74
CA ARG A 134 12.02 4.69 0.68
C ARG A 134 11.52 4.95 -0.73
N THR A 135 10.39 4.33 -1.08
CA THR A 135 9.64 4.67 -2.29
C THR A 135 8.83 5.93 -2.01
N VAL A 136 9.33 7.06 -2.50
CA VAL A 136 8.71 8.37 -2.31
C VAL A 136 8.10 8.83 -3.62
N LEU A 137 6.81 9.08 -3.57
CA LEU A 137 5.98 9.53 -4.68
C LEU A 137 5.65 11.01 -4.49
N LEU A 138 5.38 11.71 -5.60
CA LEU A 138 4.92 13.09 -5.59
C LEU A 138 3.49 13.16 -6.12
N PRO A 139 2.67 14.14 -5.65
CA PRO A 139 1.27 14.25 -6.04
C PRO A 139 1.03 14.48 -7.55
N ASP A 140 2.04 14.98 -8.26
CA ASP A 140 1.99 15.25 -9.70
C ASP A 140 2.25 14.01 -10.58
N GLY A 141 2.39 12.84 -9.97
CA GLY A 141 2.73 11.62 -10.69
C GLY A 141 4.22 11.34 -10.80
N SER A 142 5.10 12.25 -10.39
CA SER A 142 6.54 12.00 -10.38
C SER A 142 6.98 11.18 -9.15
N MET A 143 8.17 10.62 -9.20
CA MET A 143 8.82 9.93 -8.08
C MET A 143 10.05 10.71 -7.63
N ALA A 144 10.36 10.68 -6.32
CA ALA A 144 11.59 11.27 -5.81
C ALA A 144 12.75 10.32 -6.13
N ALA A 145 13.35 10.51 -7.30
CA ALA A 145 14.58 9.89 -7.76
C ALA A 145 15.45 10.94 -8.49
N ASP A 146 16.77 10.78 -8.38
CA ASP A 146 17.76 11.72 -8.92
C ASP A 146 18.51 11.14 -10.14
N VAL A 147 17.96 10.09 -10.75
CA VAL A 147 18.41 9.60 -12.06
C VAL A 147 18.10 10.60 -13.17
N PRO A 148 19.00 10.75 -14.17
CA PRO A 148 18.68 11.50 -15.38
C PRO A 148 17.35 11.03 -16.00
N GLY A 149 16.48 11.98 -16.37
CA GLY A 149 15.16 11.71 -16.95
C GLY A 149 14.00 11.53 -15.97
N GLY A 150 14.26 11.29 -14.68
CA GLY A 150 13.23 11.08 -13.66
C GLY A 150 12.41 9.80 -13.87
N GLN A 151 11.51 9.52 -12.93
CA GLN A 151 10.55 8.41 -13.01
C GLN A 151 9.17 8.88 -12.57
N TYR A 152 8.13 8.26 -13.12
CA TYR A 152 6.74 8.62 -12.87
C TYR A 152 5.95 7.38 -12.44
N TRP A 153 5.08 7.52 -11.46
CA TRP A 153 4.11 6.49 -11.10
C TRP A 153 2.80 6.75 -11.84
N TYR A 154 2.13 5.67 -12.25
CA TYR A 154 0.85 5.74 -12.97
C TYR A 154 0.07 4.45 -12.81
N VAL A 155 -1.24 4.53 -13.08
CA VAL A 155 -2.10 3.36 -13.23
C VAL A 155 -2.15 3.04 -14.72
N ASP A 156 -1.72 1.84 -15.11
CA ASP A 156 -1.76 1.41 -16.51
C ASP A 156 -3.22 1.41 -17.00
N PRO A 157 -3.58 2.14 -18.06
CA PRO A 157 -4.95 2.16 -18.55
C PRO A 157 -5.40 0.82 -19.15
N ARG A 158 -4.47 -0.09 -19.47
CA ARG A 158 -4.78 -1.38 -20.11
C ARG A 158 -5.27 -2.43 -19.12
N ASP A 159 -4.63 -2.52 -17.95
CA ASP A 159 -4.91 -3.54 -16.94
C ASP A 159 -5.13 -2.99 -15.52
N GLY A 160 -5.01 -1.67 -15.33
CA GLY A 160 -5.19 -1.03 -14.04
C GLY A 160 -4.07 -1.28 -13.03
N VAL A 161 -2.93 -1.86 -13.44
CA VAL A 161 -1.82 -2.08 -12.50
C VAL A 161 -1.17 -0.74 -12.11
N LEU A 162 -0.89 -0.56 -10.82
CA LEU A 162 -0.11 0.57 -10.31
C LEU A 162 1.38 0.29 -10.51
N GLN A 163 1.99 1.08 -11.37
CA GLN A 163 3.36 0.86 -11.84
C GLN A 163 4.13 2.17 -11.94
N PHE A 164 5.40 2.08 -12.32
CA PHE A 164 6.24 3.25 -12.54
C PHE A 164 7.09 3.09 -13.80
N THR A 165 7.49 4.24 -14.36
CA THR A 165 8.27 4.27 -15.59
C THR A 165 9.72 3.89 -15.33
N LYS A 166 10.37 3.31 -16.35
CA LYS A 166 11.83 3.20 -16.36
C LYS A 166 12.46 4.60 -16.41
N ALA A 167 13.63 4.74 -15.81
CA ALA A 167 14.45 5.94 -15.96
C ALA A 167 14.85 6.12 -17.45
N ALA A 168 14.82 7.36 -17.96
CA ALA A 168 15.33 7.63 -19.30
C ALA A 168 16.87 7.62 -19.30
N ASN A 169 17.49 7.12 -20.37
CA ASN A 169 18.94 7.16 -20.48
C ASN A 169 19.43 8.61 -20.68
N SER A 170 20.48 8.98 -19.94
CA SER A 170 21.00 10.36 -19.85
C SER A 170 21.57 10.94 -21.16
N THR A 171 21.72 10.13 -22.21
CA THR A 171 22.37 10.51 -23.48
C THR A 171 21.40 10.94 -24.57
N SER A 172 20.08 10.78 -24.38
CA SER A 172 19.09 11.11 -25.41
C SER A 172 18.40 12.45 -25.12
N THR A 173 19.02 13.56 -25.53
CA THR A 173 18.39 14.89 -25.52
C THR A 173 17.11 14.97 -26.37
N ALA A 174 16.86 13.99 -27.25
CA ALA A 174 15.66 13.89 -28.08
C ALA A 174 14.61 12.84 -27.62
N GLN A 175 14.95 11.89 -26.73
CA GLN A 175 14.03 10.82 -26.28
C GLN A 175 13.54 10.95 -24.82
N ALA A 176 13.91 12.02 -24.11
CA ALA A 176 13.24 12.39 -22.86
C ALA A 176 11.73 12.74 -23.06
N LEU A 177 11.25 12.78 -24.31
CA LEU A 177 9.88 13.09 -24.71
C LEU A 177 8.92 11.89 -24.73
N GLU A 178 9.39 10.64 -24.79
CA GLU A 178 8.51 9.45 -24.81
C GLU A 178 8.95 8.44 -23.75
N ILE A 179 8.79 8.80 -22.48
CA ILE A 179 8.84 7.83 -21.38
C ILE A 179 7.47 7.17 -21.32
N PRO A 180 7.28 5.91 -21.76
CA PRO A 180 5.96 5.30 -21.81
C PRO A 180 5.33 5.27 -20.42
N GLY A 181 4.10 5.74 -20.29
CA GLY A 181 3.40 5.84 -19.02
C GLY A 181 3.44 7.21 -18.38
N ARG A 182 4.37 8.09 -18.78
CA ARG A 182 4.45 9.48 -18.27
C ARG A 182 3.18 10.27 -18.59
N GLU A 183 2.59 10.02 -19.75
CA GLU A 183 1.33 10.61 -20.17
C GLU A 183 0.16 10.25 -19.24
N PHE A 184 0.28 9.21 -18.41
CA PHE A 184 -0.70 8.80 -17.40
C PHE A 184 -0.27 9.13 -15.96
N ALA A 185 0.85 9.82 -15.78
CA ALA A 185 1.40 10.13 -14.47
C ALA A 185 0.38 10.85 -13.58
N GLY A 186 0.11 10.28 -12.41
CA GLY A 186 -0.83 10.85 -11.43
C GLY A 186 -2.31 10.87 -11.86
N GLN A 187 -2.65 10.45 -13.07
CA GLN A 187 -4.01 10.59 -13.57
C GLN A 187 -4.98 9.69 -12.82
N ARG A 188 -6.22 10.19 -12.68
CA ARG A 188 -7.34 9.50 -12.02
C ARG A 188 -7.06 9.08 -10.57
N VAL A 189 -6.01 9.59 -9.94
CA VAL A 189 -5.72 9.35 -8.54
C VAL A 189 -5.88 10.65 -7.77
N THR A 190 -6.63 10.59 -6.67
CA THR A 190 -6.64 11.66 -5.66
C THR A 190 -5.81 11.20 -4.48
N VAL A 191 -4.80 11.98 -4.13
CA VAL A 191 -3.98 11.76 -2.93
C VAL A 191 -4.41 12.78 -1.89
N TYR A 192 -4.89 12.32 -0.73
CA TYR A 192 -5.19 13.18 0.41
C TYR A 192 -3.94 13.37 1.28
N GLU A 193 -3.76 14.58 1.83
CA GLU A 193 -2.65 14.90 2.73
C GLU A 193 -2.72 14.02 3.98
N ASN A 194 -1.71 13.18 4.19
CA ASN A 194 -1.69 12.16 5.27
C ASN A 194 -2.94 11.25 5.27
N GLY A 195 -3.51 11.00 4.09
CA GLY A 195 -4.80 10.34 3.94
C GLY A 195 -4.80 9.26 2.85
N PHE A 196 -5.98 8.93 2.31
CA PHE A 196 -6.10 7.91 1.29
C PHE A 196 -5.46 8.32 -0.03
N PHE A 197 -4.92 7.32 -0.71
CA PHE A 197 -4.56 7.35 -2.12
C PHE A 197 -5.70 6.65 -2.87
N GLU A 198 -6.61 7.40 -3.50
CA GLU A 198 -7.85 6.89 -4.07
C GLU A 198 -7.86 6.94 -5.60
N TYR A 199 -8.37 5.89 -6.23
CA TYR A 199 -8.53 5.83 -7.68
C TYR A 199 -9.98 6.16 -8.09
N ASP A 200 -10.11 7.07 -9.04
CA ASP A 200 -11.34 7.44 -9.75
C ASP A 200 -12.47 7.98 -8.87
N SER A 201 -12.21 8.36 -7.62
CA SER A 201 -13.15 8.88 -6.59
C SER A 201 -14.36 8.00 -6.25
N SER A 202 -14.70 7.01 -7.08
CA SER A 202 -15.79 6.06 -6.93
C SER A 202 -15.38 4.82 -6.14
N SER A 203 -14.07 4.53 -6.13
CA SER A 203 -13.53 3.33 -5.55
C SER A 203 -12.65 3.65 -4.36
N HIS A 204 -13.16 3.33 -3.19
CA HIS A 204 -12.44 3.56 -1.94
C HIS A 204 -11.42 2.46 -1.63
N TYR A 205 -11.03 1.58 -2.54
CA TYR A 205 -10.07 0.49 -2.27
C TYR A 205 -9.22 0.16 -3.49
N TRP A 206 -8.12 -0.55 -3.25
CA TRP A 206 -7.24 -1.15 -4.26
C TRP A 206 -7.24 -2.67 -4.12
N LEU A 207 -6.73 -3.37 -5.11
CA LEU A 207 -6.58 -4.82 -5.09
C LEU A 207 -5.09 -5.18 -4.98
N ALA A 208 -4.71 -5.90 -3.94
CA ALA A 208 -3.40 -6.51 -3.79
C ALA A 208 -3.45 -7.95 -4.27
N CYS A 209 -2.91 -8.20 -5.47
CA CYS A 209 -3.04 -9.48 -6.15
C CYS A 209 -1.73 -10.25 -6.15
N LEU A 210 -1.77 -11.52 -5.73
CA LEU A 210 -0.59 -12.36 -5.69
C LEU A 210 -0.08 -12.58 -7.12
N ARG A 211 1.14 -12.12 -7.38
CA ARG A 211 1.82 -12.25 -8.68
C ARG A 211 3.31 -12.41 -8.44
N THR A 212 3.94 -13.26 -9.24
CA THR A 212 5.41 -13.35 -9.27
C THR A 212 5.96 -12.01 -9.77
N LEU A 213 6.82 -11.37 -8.99
CA LEU A 213 7.58 -10.21 -9.47
C LEU A 213 8.58 -10.67 -10.54
N PRO A 214 8.85 -9.86 -11.58
CA PRO A 214 9.89 -10.18 -12.56
C PRO A 214 11.23 -10.44 -11.85
N GLY A 215 11.88 -11.57 -12.13
CA GLY A 215 13.16 -11.96 -11.51
C GLY A 215 13.07 -12.74 -10.20
N GLY A 216 11.87 -12.90 -9.62
CA GLY A 216 11.68 -13.74 -8.43
C GLY A 216 11.50 -15.21 -8.78
N THR A 217 12.15 -16.12 -8.02
CA THR A 217 11.82 -17.54 -8.07
C THR A 217 10.47 -17.78 -7.40
N ILE A 218 9.54 -18.45 -8.08
CA ILE A 218 8.25 -18.88 -7.51
C ILE A 218 8.52 -19.62 -6.19
N GLY A 219 7.98 -19.12 -5.07
CA GLY A 219 8.07 -19.76 -3.76
C GLY A 219 9.13 -19.22 -2.78
N THR A 220 9.96 -18.25 -3.17
CA THR A 220 11.01 -17.68 -2.28
C THR A 220 10.56 -16.48 -1.44
N GLY A 221 9.42 -15.88 -1.78
CA GLY A 221 8.68 -14.94 -0.94
C GLY A 221 7.43 -14.42 -1.66
N ARG A 222 6.39 -14.04 -0.91
CA ARG A 222 5.14 -13.54 -1.50
C ARG A 222 5.20 -12.03 -1.69
N SER A 223 4.82 -11.59 -2.87
CA SER A 223 4.69 -10.19 -3.27
C SER A 223 3.37 -10.00 -3.99
N TRP A 224 2.75 -8.85 -3.78
CA TRP A 224 1.45 -8.53 -4.36
C TRP A 224 1.57 -7.24 -5.16
N ARG A 225 1.17 -7.31 -6.43
CA ARG A 225 1.03 -6.13 -7.26
C ARG A 225 -0.27 -5.43 -6.91
N ILE A 226 -0.26 -4.11 -7.00
CA ILE A 226 -1.41 -3.28 -6.68
C ILE A 226 -2.16 -2.97 -7.96
N TYR A 227 -3.47 -3.19 -7.98
CA TYR A 227 -4.34 -2.93 -9.10
C TYR A 227 -5.48 -1.99 -8.70
N SER A 228 -5.88 -1.12 -9.63
CA SER A 228 -7.12 -0.39 -9.52
C SER A 228 -8.31 -1.35 -9.62
N PRO A 229 -9.41 -1.09 -8.91
CA PRO A 229 -10.61 -1.87 -9.06
C PRO A 229 -11.23 -1.63 -10.44
N SER A 230 -11.41 -2.71 -11.18
CA SER A 230 -12.13 -2.76 -12.46
C SER A 230 -12.92 -4.07 -12.51
N PRO A 231 -13.96 -4.20 -13.34
CA PRO A 231 -14.68 -5.46 -13.50
C PRO A 231 -13.73 -6.65 -13.75
N SER A 232 -12.76 -6.49 -14.65
CA SER A 232 -11.77 -7.51 -14.98
C SER A 232 -10.84 -7.86 -13.80
N ASN A 233 -10.37 -6.87 -13.04
CA ASN A 233 -9.47 -7.12 -11.92
C ASN A 233 -10.18 -7.75 -10.70
N LEU A 234 -11.49 -7.55 -10.58
CA LEU A 234 -12.30 -8.17 -9.52
C LEU A 234 -12.50 -9.68 -9.73
N GLU A 235 -12.29 -10.19 -10.95
CA GLU A 235 -12.36 -11.62 -11.26
C GLU A 235 -11.11 -12.40 -10.84
N PHE A 236 -10.03 -11.71 -10.46
CA PHE A 236 -8.79 -12.35 -10.02
C PHE A 236 -9.00 -13.11 -8.69
N LYS A 237 -8.79 -14.44 -8.71
CA LYS A 237 -9.05 -15.36 -7.60
C LYS A 237 -8.10 -15.22 -6.39
N GLU A 238 -7.07 -14.38 -6.48
CA GLU A 238 -6.02 -14.23 -5.47
C GLU A 238 -5.71 -12.75 -5.17
N CYS A 239 -6.75 -11.94 -5.00
CA CYS A 239 -6.63 -10.54 -4.62
C CYS A 239 -7.27 -10.26 -3.26
N GLU A 240 -6.62 -9.43 -2.48
CA GLU A 240 -7.17 -8.84 -1.26
C GLU A 240 -7.55 -7.38 -1.54
N LYS A 241 -8.69 -6.94 -1.03
CA LYS A 241 -9.02 -5.51 -1.02
C LYS A 241 -8.18 -4.81 0.05
N ILE A 242 -7.48 -3.75 -0.33
CA ILE A 242 -6.64 -2.95 0.57
C ILE A 242 -6.96 -1.46 0.47
N LYS A 243 -6.63 -0.72 1.51
CA LYS A 243 -6.52 0.74 1.52
C LYS A 243 -5.06 1.13 1.35
N LEU A 244 -4.81 2.18 0.58
CA LEU A 244 -3.50 2.81 0.51
C LEU A 244 -3.58 4.15 1.22
N VAL A 245 -2.67 4.36 2.17
CA VAL A 245 -2.55 5.61 2.93
C VAL A 245 -1.23 6.27 2.57
N ALA A 246 -1.32 7.52 2.11
CA ALA A 246 -0.20 8.42 1.89
C ALA A 246 0.24 9.03 3.23
N THR A 247 1.54 9.11 3.47
CA THR A 247 2.12 9.82 4.60
C THR A 247 3.20 10.75 4.10
N ALA A 248 3.09 12.03 4.46
CA ALA A 248 4.02 13.05 4.04
C ALA A 248 5.45 12.74 4.53
N VAL A 249 6.43 12.96 3.67
CA VAL A 249 7.85 12.76 3.95
C VAL A 249 8.69 13.82 3.25
N ASP A 250 9.94 13.97 3.69
CA ASP A 250 10.92 14.76 2.95
C ASP A 250 11.27 14.06 1.62
N ARG A 251 11.31 14.83 0.52
CA ARG A 251 11.67 14.35 -0.83
C ARG A 251 12.99 13.57 -0.83
N LYS A 252 13.97 14.02 -0.05
CA LYS A 252 15.30 13.41 0.06
C LYS A 252 15.27 12.03 0.70
N GLN A 253 14.15 11.57 1.28
CA GLN A 253 13.98 10.18 1.73
C GLN A 253 13.64 9.20 0.60
N GLY A 254 13.51 9.67 -0.65
CA GLY A 254 13.35 8.82 -1.84
C GLY A 254 14.63 8.06 -2.18
N ALA A 255 14.62 7.15 -3.14
CA ALA A 255 15.85 6.51 -3.62
C ALA A 255 16.59 7.36 -4.67
N TYR A 256 17.85 7.02 -4.96
CA TYR A 256 18.53 7.60 -6.11
C TYR A 256 17.88 7.15 -7.42
N ARG A 257 17.54 5.85 -7.52
CA ARG A 257 16.87 5.19 -8.64
C ARG A 257 15.88 4.15 -8.11
N TYR A 258 14.81 3.88 -8.85
CA TYR A 258 13.96 2.70 -8.63
C TYR A 258 14.22 1.64 -9.73
N GLU A 259 14.38 0.38 -9.33
CA GLU A 259 14.66 -0.77 -10.21
C GLU A 259 13.44 -1.69 -10.44
#